data_AF-A0A947QCW8-F1
#
_entry.id   AF-A0A947QCW8-F1
#
_cell.length_a   1.000
_cell.length_b   1.000
_cell.length_c   1.000
_cell.angle_alpha   90.00
_cell.angle_beta   90.00
_cell.angle_gamma   90.00
#
_symmetry.space_group_name_H-M   'P 1'
#
loop_
_entity.id
_entity.type
_entity.pdbx_description
1 polymer ?
#
loop_
_entity_poly.entity_id
_entity_poly.type
_entity_poly.pdbx_seq_one_letter_code
_entity_poly.pdbx_strand_id
1 'polypeptide(L)'
;MDRREYISNLARSPLGLASAGAALIAGAAAWASIGPVAGILLAAGSLAALAGVETVTGLGSKAASAEAARRAWASSRRYLAEAKERRTRLATMRVPDPEVKALLELAATRGSAYLTACETARSRDPLAEEALADCVSLADLYLKELDGASTERRYGLEDADPFADAKARTVAALIDRAAVIANSTLALSGGLSPADAMDVKERL
;
A
#
# COMPACT_ATOMS: atom_id res chain seq x y z
N MET A 1 -14.84 -10.79 -11.07
CA MET A 1 -14.83 -9.48 -11.74
C MET A 1 -16.15 -9.34 -12.48
N ASP A 2 -16.91 -8.29 -12.18
CA ASP A 2 -18.20 -8.05 -12.86
C ASP A 2 -17.95 -7.72 -14.35
N ARG A 3 -18.91 -8.04 -15.22
CA ARG A 3 -18.80 -7.81 -16.67
C ARG A 3 -18.58 -6.34 -17.00
N ARG A 4 -19.20 -5.43 -16.25
CA ARG A 4 -19.02 -3.98 -16.40
C ARG A 4 -17.59 -3.55 -16.04
N GLU A 5 -17.06 -4.13 -14.98
CA GLU A 5 -15.70 -3.87 -14.50
C GLU A 5 -14.65 -4.41 -15.48
N TYR A 6 -14.87 -5.61 -16.03
CA TYR A 6 -14.05 -6.16 -17.11
C TYR A 6 -13.96 -5.22 -18.31
N ILE A 7 -15.11 -4.79 -18.85
CA ILE A 7 -15.16 -3.91 -20.03
C ILE A 7 -14.48 -2.58 -19.73
N SER A 8 -14.77 -1.98 -18.56
CA SER A 8 -14.16 -0.71 -18.17
C SER A 8 -12.64 -0.80 -17.99
N ASN A 9 -12.13 -1.93 -17.49
CA ASN A 9 -10.69 -2.13 -17.32
C ASN A 9 -10.00 -2.44 -18.65
N LEU A 10 -10.61 -3.27 -19.50
CA LEU A 10 -10.10 -3.57 -20.84
C LEU A 10 -10.01 -2.32 -21.71
N ALA A 11 -11.09 -1.52 -21.78
CA ALA A 11 -11.16 -0.31 -22.61
C ALA A 11 -10.10 0.74 -22.25
N ARG A 12 -9.65 0.75 -20.98
CA ARG A 12 -8.64 1.68 -20.48
C ARG A 12 -7.25 1.05 -20.38
N SER A 13 -7.12 -0.24 -20.68
CA SER A 13 -5.83 -0.93 -20.74
C SER A 13 -5.06 -0.51 -22.01
N PRO A 14 -3.72 -0.63 -22.04
CA PRO A 14 -2.95 -0.34 -23.25
C PRO A 14 -3.41 -1.16 -24.47
N LEU A 15 -3.84 -2.41 -24.26
CA LEU A 15 -4.37 -3.28 -25.30
C LEU A 15 -5.68 -2.73 -25.88
N GLY A 16 -6.64 -2.37 -25.02
CA GLY A 16 -7.93 -1.80 -25.45
C GLY A 16 -7.78 -0.44 -26.14
N LEU A 17 -6.83 0.39 -25.70
CA LEU A 17 -6.51 1.65 -26.37
C LEU A 17 -5.87 1.40 -27.75
N ALA A 18 -5.00 0.40 -27.88
CA ALA A 18 -4.39 0.03 -29.14
C ALA A 18 -5.43 -0.53 -30.14
N SER A 19 -6.35 -1.40 -29.67
CA SER A 19 -7.41 -1.94 -30.53
C SER A 19 -8.42 -0.88 -30.94
N ALA A 20 -8.80 0.03 -30.05
CA ALA A 20 -9.61 1.21 -30.39
C ALA A 20 -8.90 2.12 -31.41
N GLY A 21 -7.60 2.38 -31.23
CA GLY A 21 -6.80 3.15 -32.17
C GLY A 21 -6.71 2.50 -33.56
N ALA A 22 -6.45 1.19 -33.63
CA ALA A 22 -6.41 0.44 -34.88
C ALA A 22 -7.76 0.46 -35.60
N ALA A 23 -8.86 0.31 -34.87
CA ALA A 23 -10.21 0.38 -35.41
C ALA A 23 -10.54 1.78 -35.98
N LEU A 24 -10.13 2.84 -35.29
CA LEU A 24 -10.30 4.22 -35.76
C LEU A 24 -9.47 4.51 -37.02
N ILE A 25 -8.23 4.02 -37.09
CA ILE A 25 -7.37 4.18 -38.28
C ILE A 25 -7.99 3.46 -39.48
N ALA A 26 -8.46 2.22 -39.30
CA ALA A 26 -9.15 1.48 -40.35
C ALA A 26 -10.41 2.22 -40.82
N GLY A 27 -11.23 2.69 -39.88
CA GLY A 27 -12.43 3.47 -40.18
C GLY A 27 -12.15 4.77 -40.92
N ALA A 28 -11.13 5.52 -40.51
CA ALA A 28 -10.73 6.76 -41.16
C ALA A 28 -10.25 6.54 -42.60
N ALA A 29 -9.47 5.48 -42.84
CA ALA A 29 -9.05 5.10 -44.18
C ALA A 29 -10.26 4.77 -45.07
N ALA A 30 -11.20 3.96 -44.58
CA ALA A 30 -12.42 3.63 -45.33
C ALA A 30 -13.35 4.84 -45.54
N TRP A 31 -13.42 5.76 -44.57
CA TRP A 31 -14.15 7.01 -44.71
C TRP A 31 -13.61 7.82 -45.89
N ALA A 32 -12.29 7.99 -45.96
CA ALA A 32 -11.64 8.78 -47.00
C ALA A 32 -11.77 8.17 -48.40
N SER A 33 -11.81 6.84 -48.50
CA SER A 33 -11.82 6.13 -49.80
C SER A 33 -13.22 5.78 -50.32
N ILE A 34 -14.14 5.38 -49.44
CA ILE A 34 -15.44 4.79 -49.82
C ILE A 34 -16.59 5.69 -49.39
N GLY A 35 -16.44 6.41 -48.27
CA GLY A 35 -17.43 7.34 -47.74
C GLY A 35 -17.76 7.09 -46.27
N PRO A 36 -18.53 8.00 -45.66
CA PRO A 36 -18.69 8.09 -44.20
C PRO A 36 -19.33 6.85 -43.58
N VAL A 37 -20.36 6.28 -44.23
CA VAL A 37 -21.06 5.09 -43.74
C VAL A 37 -20.13 3.88 -43.71
N ALA A 38 -19.32 3.69 -44.76
CA ALA A 38 -18.36 2.60 -44.83
C ALA A 38 -17.26 2.74 -43.76
N GLY A 39 -16.80 3.97 -43.50
CA GLY A 39 -15.83 4.24 -42.43
C GLY A 39 -16.36 3.87 -41.04
N ILE A 40 -17.60 4.25 -40.72
CA ILE A 40 -18.23 3.91 -39.43
C ILE A 40 -18.39 2.39 -39.27
N LEU A 41 -18.90 1.70 -40.30
CA LEU A 41 -19.08 0.25 -40.26
C LEU A 41 -17.76 -0.50 -40.12
N LEU A 42 -16.70 -0.07 -40.81
CA LEU A 42 -15.39 -0.70 -40.71
C LEU A 42 -14.76 -0.46 -39.33
N ALA A 43 -14.90 0.72 -38.75
CA ALA A 43 -14.44 1.01 -37.38
C ALA A 43 -15.16 0.10 -36.37
N ALA A 44 -16.49 0.04 -36.42
CA ALA A 44 -17.27 -0.79 -35.49
C ALA A 44 -16.97 -2.29 -35.67
N GLY A 45 -16.87 -2.75 -36.92
CA GLY A 45 -16.58 -4.15 -37.24
C GLY A 45 -15.18 -4.58 -36.84
N SER A 46 -14.16 -3.75 -37.09
CA SER A 46 -12.78 -4.03 -36.68
C SER A 46 -12.64 -4.04 -35.16
N LEU A 47 -13.28 -3.12 -34.44
CA LEU A 47 -13.30 -3.13 -32.98
C LEU A 47 -13.96 -4.40 -32.42
N ALA A 48 -15.11 -4.80 -32.97
CA ALA A 48 -15.80 -6.02 -32.55
C ALA A 48 -14.98 -7.28 -32.84
N ALA A 49 -14.31 -7.34 -34.00
CA ALA A 49 -13.44 -8.45 -34.38
C ALA A 49 -12.22 -8.54 -33.45
N LEU A 50 -11.54 -7.43 -33.17
CA LEU A 50 -10.41 -7.38 -32.25
C LEU A 50 -10.81 -7.78 -30.83
N ALA A 51 -11.94 -7.26 -30.31
CA ALA A 51 -12.48 -7.67 -29.02
C ALA A 51 -12.81 -9.18 -28.98
N GLY A 52 -13.37 -9.72 -30.08
CA GLY A 52 -13.59 -11.16 -30.24
C GLY A 52 -12.29 -11.96 -30.13
N VAL A 53 -11.23 -11.55 -30.85
CA VAL A 53 -9.92 -12.19 -30.78
C VAL A 53 -9.31 -12.10 -29.38
N GLU A 54 -9.39 -10.94 -28.72
CA GLU A 54 -8.87 -10.72 -27.36
C GLU A 54 -9.57 -11.60 -26.32
N THR A 55 -10.88 -11.84 -26.48
CA THR A 55 -11.64 -12.72 -25.58
C THR A 55 -11.29 -14.19 -25.79
N VAL A 56 -11.22 -14.65 -27.05
CA VAL A 56 -10.90 -16.06 -27.37
C VAL A 56 -9.48 -16.41 -26.99
N THR A 57 -8.52 -15.50 -27.18
CA THR A 57 -7.11 -15.71 -26.84
C THR A 57 -6.81 -15.54 -25.35
N GLY A 58 -7.75 -15.02 -24.56
CA GLY A 58 -7.54 -14.68 -23.15
C GLY A 58 -6.59 -13.51 -22.92
N LEU A 59 -6.16 -12.80 -23.98
CA LEU A 59 -5.34 -11.60 -23.84
C LEU A 59 -6.13 -10.46 -23.21
N GLY A 60 -7.43 -10.36 -23.52
CA GLY A 60 -8.31 -9.33 -22.95
C GLY A 60 -8.49 -9.49 -21.43
N SER A 61 -8.64 -10.72 -20.92
CA SER A 61 -8.75 -10.96 -19.47
C SER A 61 -7.45 -10.63 -18.74
N LYS A 62 -6.30 -11.02 -19.29
CA LYS A 62 -4.97 -10.66 -18.76
C LYS A 62 -4.75 -9.14 -18.75
N ALA A 63 -5.09 -8.46 -19.84
CA ALA A 63 -4.94 -7.00 -19.93
C ALA A 63 -5.87 -6.26 -18.96
N ALA A 64 -7.12 -6.70 -18.84
CA ALA A 64 -8.08 -6.13 -17.90
C ALA A 64 -7.64 -6.34 -16.44
N SER A 65 -7.16 -7.54 -16.08
CA SER A 65 -6.65 -7.80 -14.72
C SER A 65 -5.38 -7.01 -14.41
N ALA A 66 -4.47 -6.86 -15.38
CA ALA A 66 -3.26 -6.07 -15.21
C ALA A 66 -3.59 -4.58 -15.00
N GLU A 67 -4.55 -4.04 -15.75
CA GLU A 67 -5.00 -2.65 -15.56
C GLU A 67 -5.72 -2.46 -14.22
N ALA A 68 -6.53 -3.43 -13.80
CA ALA A 68 -7.16 -3.42 -12.48
C ALA A 68 -6.10 -3.39 -11.36
N ALA A 69 -5.08 -4.24 -11.44
CA ALA A 69 -3.97 -4.28 -10.48
C ALA A 69 -3.18 -2.96 -10.49
N ARG A 70 -2.89 -2.39 -11.67
CA ARG A 70 -2.23 -1.09 -11.81
C ARG A 70 -3.02 0.02 -11.11
N ARG A 71 -4.35 0.06 -11.28
CA ARG A 71 -5.20 1.06 -10.63
C ARG A 71 -5.28 0.87 -9.13
N ALA A 72 -5.47 -0.36 -8.67
CA ALA A 72 -5.47 -0.68 -7.25
C ALA A 72 -4.17 -0.18 -6.61
N TRP A 73 -3.03 -0.49 -7.25
CA TRP A 73 -1.73 0.01 -6.79
C TRP A 73 -1.62 1.54 -6.84
N ALA A 74 -2.11 2.19 -7.89
CA ALA A 74 -2.13 3.64 -7.98
C ALA A 74 -2.92 4.29 -6.83
N SER A 75 -4.06 3.71 -6.44
CA SER A 75 -4.84 4.17 -5.28
C SER A 75 -4.12 3.95 -3.95
N SER A 76 -3.27 2.93 -3.85
CA SER A 76 -2.47 2.65 -2.65
C SER A 76 -1.39 3.70 -2.37
N ARG A 77 -0.97 4.50 -3.36
CA ARG A 77 0.11 5.48 -3.20
C ARG A 77 -0.16 6.51 -2.10
N ARG A 78 -1.41 6.94 -1.90
CA ARG A 78 -1.77 7.91 -0.85
C ARG A 78 -1.39 7.37 0.53
N TYR A 79 -1.79 6.13 0.79
CA TYR A 79 -1.55 5.50 2.07
C TYR A 79 -0.08 5.19 2.32
N LEU A 80 0.67 4.78 1.28
CA LEU A 80 2.12 4.60 1.41
C LEU A 80 2.84 5.92 1.68
N ALA A 81 2.35 7.04 1.15
CA ALA A 81 2.85 8.36 1.48
C ALA A 81 2.58 8.73 2.95
N GLU A 82 1.37 8.48 3.45
CA GLU A 82 1.03 8.66 4.88
C GLU A 82 1.91 7.78 5.78
N ALA A 83 2.12 6.51 5.42
CA ALA A 83 3.00 5.60 6.16
C ALA A 83 4.47 6.09 6.16
N LYS A 84 4.94 6.63 5.03
CA LYS A 84 6.28 7.25 4.91
C LYS A 84 6.41 8.48 5.81
N GLU A 85 5.38 9.32 5.88
CA GLU A 85 5.35 10.48 6.77
C GLU A 85 5.43 10.05 8.24
N ARG A 86 4.58 9.09 8.66
CA ARG A 86 4.60 8.52 10.02
C ARG A 86 5.97 7.95 10.38
N ARG A 87 6.56 7.14 9.49
CA ARG A 87 7.91 6.60 9.65
C ARG A 87 8.95 7.71 9.81
N THR A 88 8.87 8.76 9.01
CA THR A 88 9.80 9.89 9.08
C THR A 88 9.66 10.64 10.40
N ARG A 89 8.42 10.86 10.85
CA ARG A 89 8.13 11.45 12.15
C ARG A 89 8.70 10.63 13.30
N LEU A 90 8.52 9.31 13.29
CA LEU A 90 9.10 8.40 14.30
C LEU A 90 10.63 8.51 14.34
N ALA A 91 11.28 8.57 13.18
CA ALA A 91 12.75 8.66 13.07
C ALA A 91 13.33 9.99 13.59
N THR A 92 12.57 11.08 13.50
CA THR A 92 13.05 12.42 13.89
C THR A 92 12.52 12.87 15.25
N MET A 93 11.63 12.10 15.87
CA MET A 93 11.03 12.43 17.15
C MET A 93 12.08 12.46 18.25
N ARG A 94 12.06 13.54 19.03
CA ARG A 94 12.94 13.70 20.19
C ARG A 94 12.20 13.24 21.43
N VAL A 95 12.63 12.11 21.99
CA VAL A 95 12.11 11.56 23.24
C VAL A 95 13.24 11.55 24.27
N PRO A 96 13.00 12.03 25.50
CA PRO A 96 14.04 12.11 26.52
C PRO A 96 14.47 10.72 27.05
N ASP A 97 13.54 9.77 27.09
CA ASP A 97 13.84 8.40 27.52
C ASP A 97 14.55 7.62 26.37
N PRO A 98 15.78 7.10 26.60
CA PRO A 98 16.57 6.46 25.56
C PRO A 98 16.01 5.11 25.10
N GLU A 99 15.27 4.40 25.95
CA GLU A 99 14.70 3.10 25.63
C GLU A 99 13.48 3.25 24.73
N VAL A 100 12.56 4.16 25.07
CA VAL A 100 11.43 4.52 24.20
C VAL A 100 11.96 5.06 22.87
N LYS A 101 12.99 5.92 22.89
CA LYS A 101 13.61 6.43 21.66
C LYS A 101 14.14 5.30 20.76
N ALA A 102 14.88 4.34 21.32
CA ALA A 102 15.40 3.21 20.56
C ALA A 102 14.29 2.37 19.90
N LEU A 103 13.15 2.20 20.59
CA LEU A 103 11.99 1.48 20.04
C LEU A 103 11.30 2.26 18.91
N LEU A 104 11.22 3.59 19.00
CA LEU A 104 10.69 4.42 17.91
C LEU A 104 11.62 4.37 16.68
N GLU A 105 12.93 4.41 16.87
CA GLU A 105 13.92 4.25 15.80
C GLU A 105 13.85 2.85 15.16
N LEU A 106 13.63 1.81 15.98
CA LEU A 106 13.38 0.45 15.50
C LEU A 106 12.12 0.38 14.65
N ALA A 107 11.00 0.94 15.14
CA ALA A 107 9.75 1.00 14.38
C ALA A 107 9.91 1.78 13.07
N ALA A 108 10.67 2.88 13.07
CA ALA A 108 10.96 3.65 11.86
C ALA A 108 11.84 2.88 10.86
N THR A 109 12.81 2.12 11.35
CA THR A 109 13.67 1.25 10.53
C THR A 109 12.84 0.14 9.88
N ARG A 110 11.99 -0.54 10.66
CA ARG A 110 11.06 -1.56 10.17
C ARG A 110 10.03 -0.98 9.20
N GLY A 111 9.52 0.22 9.47
CA GLY A 111 8.65 0.94 8.55
C GLY A 111 9.32 1.25 7.20
N SER A 112 10.64 1.51 7.20
CA SER A 112 11.40 1.66 5.96
C SER A 112 11.44 0.36 5.15
N ALA A 113 11.72 -0.75 5.82
CA ALA A 113 11.75 -2.07 5.19
C ALA A 113 10.36 -2.46 4.64
N TYR A 114 9.30 -2.19 5.40
CA TYR A 114 7.92 -2.35 4.97
C TYR A 114 7.61 -1.59 3.67
N LEU A 115 7.96 -0.31 3.60
CA LEU A 115 7.71 0.51 2.40
C LEU A 115 8.48 -0.01 1.18
N THR A 116 9.72 -0.46 1.37
CA THR A 116 10.49 -1.10 0.30
C THR A 116 9.83 -2.41 -0.16
N ALA A 117 9.37 -3.25 0.78
CA ALA A 117 8.66 -4.49 0.47
C ALA A 117 7.36 -4.22 -0.30
N CYS A 118 6.61 -3.19 0.09
CA CYS A 118 5.38 -2.77 -0.61
C CYS A 118 5.65 -2.40 -2.07
N GLU A 119 6.69 -1.60 -2.33
CA GLU A 119 7.04 -1.18 -3.69
C GLU A 119 7.44 -2.37 -4.58
N THR A 120 8.22 -3.31 -4.03
CA THR A 120 8.63 -4.53 -4.74
C THR A 120 7.43 -5.44 -5.01
N ALA A 121 6.60 -5.69 -4.00
CA ALA A 121 5.45 -6.60 -4.09
C ALA A 121 4.24 -6.00 -4.82
N ARG A 122 4.24 -4.67 -5.06
CA ARG A 122 3.07 -3.91 -5.55
C ARG A 122 1.81 -4.17 -4.70
N SER A 123 2.01 -4.35 -3.40
CA SER A 123 0.98 -4.68 -2.43
C SER A 123 1.20 -3.89 -1.13
N ARG A 124 0.19 -3.87 -0.28
CA ARG A 124 0.18 -3.17 1.02
C ARG A 124 -0.46 -4.05 2.07
N ASP A 125 -0.08 -3.82 3.32
CA ASP A 125 -0.75 -4.40 4.48
C ASP A 125 -1.33 -3.27 5.35
N PRO A 126 -2.67 -3.13 5.42
CA PRO A 126 -3.30 -2.15 6.30
C PRO A 126 -2.88 -2.26 7.77
N LEU A 127 -2.56 -3.47 8.26
CA LEU A 127 -2.18 -3.68 9.67
C LEU A 127 -0.83 -3.05 9.99
N ALA A 128 0.12 -3.10 9.05
CA ALA A 128 1.41 -2.44 9.23
C ALA A 128 1.28 -0.90 9.23
N GLU A 129 0.38 -0.36 8.42
CA GLU A 129 0.12 1.08 8.34
C GLU A 129 -0.56 1.61 9.60
N GLU A 130 -1.50 0.84 10.15
CA GLU A 130 -2.13 1.10 11.45
C GLU A 130 -1.10 1.00 12.57
N ALA A 131 -0.26 -0.05 12.59
CA ALA A 131 0.80 -0.18 13.59
C ALA A 131 1.80 0.99 13.56
N LEU A 132 2.14 1.53 12.38
CA LEU A 132 2.94 2.75 12.26
C LEU A 132 2.22 3.99 12.79
N ALA A 133 0.90 4.09 12.59
CA ALA A 133 0.09 5.17 13.16
C ALA A 133 0.04 5.06 14.69
N ASP A 134 -0.20 3.87 15.21
CA ASP A 134 -0.22 3.57 16.64
C ASP A 134 1.10 3.92 17.31
N CYS A 135 2.25 3.60 16.71
CA CYS A 135 3.55 3.99 17.25
C CYS A 135 3.68 5.51 17.41
N VAL A 136 3.17 6.30 16.45
CA VAL A 136 3.17 7.77 16.54
C VAL A 136 2.24 8.23 17.67
N SER A 137 1.03 7.67 17.73
CA SER A 137 0.06 8.02 18.77
C SER A 137 0.54 7.65 20.18
N LEU A 138 1.18 6.49 20.36
CA LEU A 138 1.78 6.06 21.61
C LEU A 138 2.89 7.01 22.06
N ALA A 139 3.75 7.44 21.14
CA ALA A 139 4.81 8.38 21.44
C ALA A 139 4.25 9.77 21.83
N ASP A 140 3.22 10.25 21.11
CA ASP A 140 2.54 11.51 21.44
C ASP A 140 1.86 11.45 22.82
N LEU A 141 1.22 10.34 23.16
CA LEU A 141 0.61 10.13 24.49
C LEU A 141 1.68 10.12 25.58
N TYR A 142 2.77 9.39 25.37
CA TYR A 142 3.89 9.33 26.31
C TYR A 142 4.51 10.71 26.56
N LEU A 143 4.70 11.52 25.52
CA LEU A 143 5.24 12.88 25.67
C LEU A 143 4.28 13.81 26.41
N LYS A 144 2.97 13.73 26.12
CA LYS A 144 1.95 14.50 26.85
C LYS A 144 1.94 14.17 28.34
N GLU A 145 2.10 12.90 28.67
CA GLU A 145 2.18 12.44 30.06
C GLU A 145 3.41 13.03 30.77
N LEU A 146 4.58 13.00 30.12
CA LEU A 146 5.79 13.62 30.67
C LEU A 146 5.64 15.14 30.88
N ASP A 147 4.97 15.82 29.96
CA ASP A 147 4.69 17.25 30.05
C ASP A 147 3.70 17.57 31.18
N GLY A 148 2.66 16.74 31.35
CA GLY A 148 1.69 16.81 32.46
C GLY A 148 2.38 16.66 33.82
N ALA A 149 3.11 15.55 34.01
CA ALA A 149 3.86 15.29 35.24
C ALA A 149 4.96 16.32 35.52
N SER A 150 5.54 16.95 34.49
CA SER A 150 6.48 18.07 34.65
C SER A 150 5.77 19.33 35.15
N THR A 151 4.58 19.60 34.62
CA THR A 151 3.76 20.76 34.99
C THR A 151 3.27 20.65 36.44
N GLU A 152 2.72 19.50 36.84
CA GLU A 152 2.23 19.28 38.21
C GLU A 152 3.35 19.42 39.24
N ARG A 153 4.53 18.81 38.98
CA ARG A 153 5.73 18.96 39.82
C ARG A 153 6.16 20.41 39.94
N ARG A 154 6.08 21.19 38.86
CA ARG A 154 6.44 22.62 38.88
C ARG A 154 5.52 23.45 39.77
N TYR A 155 4.24 23.09 39.85
CA TYR A 155 3.24 23.80 40.64
C TYR A 155 2.98 23.19 42.02
N GLY A 156 3.66 22.09 42.36
CA GLY A 156 3.44 21.38 43.63
C GLY A 156 2.04 20.79 43.75
N LEU A 157 1.42 20.47 42.61
CA LEU A 157 0.11 19.84 42.56
C LEU A 157 0.27 18.33 42.78
N GLU A 158 -0.71 17.71 43.42
CA GLU A 158 -0.84 16.26 43.39
C GLU A 158 -1.21 15.83 41.97
N ASP A 159 -0.64 14.71 41.53
CA ASP A 159 -0.93 14.10 40.25
C ASP A 159 -2.40 13.67 40.24
N ALA A 160 -3.20 14.37 39.43
CA ALA A 160 -4.64 14.19 39.41
C ALA A 160 -5.06 12.93 38.65
N ASP A 161 -4.22 12.46 37.72
CA ASP A 161 -4.47 11.30 36.86
C ASP A 161 -3.17 10.48 36.70
N PRO A 162 -2.72 9.79 37.76
CA PRO A 162 -1.44 9.09 37.74
C PRO A 162 -1.46 7.97 36.70
N PHE A 163 -0.72 8.15 35.62
CA PHE A 163 -0.55 7.14 34.61
C PHE A 163 0.52 6.13 35.07
N ALA A 164 0.10 5.24 35.98
CA ALA A 164 0.97 4.20 36.52
C ALA A 164 1.68 3.44 35.40
N ASP A 165 3.00 3.36 35.52
CA ASP A 165 3.89 2.65 34.59
C ASP A 165 3.79 3.09 33.13
N ALA A 166 3.57 4.39 32.87
CA ALA A 166 3.51 4.99 31.53
C ALA A 166 4.62 4.51 30.60
N LYS A 167 5.85 4.47 31.11
CA LYS A 167 7.01 3.97 30.37
C LYS A 167 6.85 2.50 30.00
N ALA A 168 6.61 1.61 30.97
CA ALA A 168 6.55 0.17 30.72
C ALA A 168 5.43 -0.19 29.73
N ARG A 169 4.27 0.46 29.85
CA ARG A 169 3.15 0.29 28.92
C ARG A 169 3.49 0.75 27.51
N THR A 170 4.15 1.90 27.39
CA THR A 170 4.60 2.44 26.09
C THR A 170 5.63 1.51 25.44
N VAL A 171 6.60 1.04 26.22
CA VAL A 171 7.63 0.08 25.78
C VAL A 171 6.99 -1.21 25.26
N ALA A 172 6.12 -1.84 26.04
CA ALA A 172 5.44 -3.07 25.64
C ALA A 172 4.63 -2.87 24.35
N ALA A 173 3.84 -1.81 24.28
CA ALA A 173 3.03 -1.51 23.10
C ALA A 173 3.90 -1.24 21.85
N LEU A 174 5.02 -0.51 21.99
CA LEU A 174 5.92 -0.26 20.87
C LEU A 174 6.60 -1.55 20.37
N ILE A 175 6.96 -2.46 21.27
CA ILE A 175 7.50 -3.78 20.89
C ILE A 175 6.48 -4.55 20.06
N ASP A 176 5.23 -4.63 20.53
CA ASP A 176 4.15 -5.33 19.84
C ASP A 176 3.89 -4.75 18.45
N ARG A 177 3.76 -3.42 18.34
CA ARG A 177 3.53 -2.75 17.06
C ARG A 177 4.72 -2.89 16.11
N ALA A 178 5.94 -2.81 16.63
CA ALA A 178 7.13 -3.07 15.83
C ALA A 178 7.14 -4.52 15.30
N ALA A 179 6.66 -5.50 16.07
CA ALA A 179 6.55 -6.89 15.62
C ALA A 179 5.51 -7.07 14.52
N VAL A 180 4.35 -6.40 14.62
CA VAL A 180 3.33 -6.38 13.56
C VAL A 180 3.91 -5.86 12.24
N ILE A 181 4.66 -4.76 12.26
CA ILE A 181 5.30 -4.20 11.07
C ILE A 181 6.30 -5.20 10.47
N ALA A 182 7.11 -5.86 11.31
CA ALA A 182 8.08 -6.87 10.85
C ALA A 182 7.39 -8.07 10.19
N ASN A 183 6.36 -8.62 10.82
CA ASN A 183 5.62 -9.77 10.30
C ASN A 183 4.94 -9.45 8.96
N SER A 184 4.33 -8.27 8.85
CA SER A 184 3.71 -7.79 7.61
C SER A 184 4.75 -7.62 6.49
N THR A 185 5.94 -7.12 6.83
CA THR A 185 7.06 -6.97 5.88
C THR A 185 7.52 -8.33 5.35
N LEU A 186 7.65 -9.32 6.24
CA LEU A 186 8.02 -10.69 5.85
C LEU A 186 6.97 -11.32 4.95
N ALA A 187 5.68 -11.16 5.27
CA ALA A 187 4.58 -11.67 4.46
C ALA A 187 4.58 -11.06 3.04
N LEU A 188 4.84 -9.76 2.91
CA LEU A 188 4.95 -9.08 1.61
C LEU A 188 6.18 -9.49 0.81
N SER A 189 7.27 -9.85 1.48
CA SER A 189 8.53 -10.22 0.83
C SER A 189 8.56 -11.67 0.33
N GLY A 190 7.45 -12.41 0.42
CA GLY A 190 7.35 -13.82 0.04
C GLY A 190 7.62 -14.80 1.19
N GLY A 191 7.86 -14.30 2.41
CA GLY A 191 8.16 -15.11 3.59
C GLY A 191 9.45 -15.92 3.49
N LEU A 192 9.78 -16.64 4.56
CA LEU A 192 10.55 -17.88 4.47
C LEU A 192 9.62 -18.91 3.83
N SER A 193 10.11 -19.72 2.87
CA SER A 193 9.29 -20.83 2.42
C SER A 193 8.98 -21.75 3.61
N PRO A 194 7.88 -22.52 3.62
CA PRO A 194 7.63 -23.49 4.69
C PRO A 194 8.80 -24.45 4.93
N ALA A 195 9.63 -24.70 3.90
CA ALA A 195 10.86 -25.47 4.01
C ALA A 195 11.94 -24.71 4.80
N ASP A 196 12.16 -23.43 4.52
CA ASP A 196 13.14 -22.61 5.24
C ASP A 196 12.72 -22.37 6.70
N ALA A 197 11.41 -22.27 6.96
CA ALA A 197 10.87 -22.18 8.32
C ALA A 197 11.07 -23.48 9.13
N MET A 198 11.06 -24.66 8.48
CA MET A 198 11.42 -25.93 9.11
C MET A 198 12.93 -26.07 9.33
N ASP A 199 13.77 -25.70 8.36
CA ASP A 199 15.23 -25.79 8.51
C ASP A 199 15.75 -24.90 9.65
N VAL A 200 15.13 -23.72 9.86
CA VAL A 200 15.41 -22.86 11.04
C VAL A 200 14.98 -23.52 12.36
N LYS A 201 13.90 -24.31 12.36
CA LYS A 201 13.42 -25.05 13.54
C LYS A 201 14.23 -26.31 13.85
N GLU A 202 14.87 -26.91 12.86
CA GLU A 202 15.69 -28.12 13.04
C GLU A 202 17.14 -27.80 13.44
N ARG A 203 17.61 -26.58 13.20
CA ARG A 203 18.98 -26.13 13.50
C ARG A 203 19.12 -25.36 14.82
N LEU A 204 18.02 -25.03 15.49
CA LEU A 204 17.96 -24.40 16.81
C LEU A 204 17.47 -25.40 17.86
#